data_AF-A0A966VUK0-F1
#
_entry.id   AF-A0A966VUK0-F1
#
_cell.length_a   1.000
_cell.length_b   1.000
_cell.length_c   1.000
_cell.angle_alpha   90.00
_cell.angle_beta   90.00
_cell.angle_gamma   90.00
#
_symmetry.space_group_name_H-M   'P 1'
#
loop_
_entity.id
_entity.type
_entity.pdbx_description
1 polymer ?
#
loop_
_entity_poly.entity_id
_entity_poly.type
_entity_poly.pdbx_seq_one_letter_code
_entity_poly.pdbx_strand_id
1 'polypeptide(L)'
;MVAMGAIWWTYGIGLKGRAPSWKEAAPATIIRDGELLQTVGILEQPLKLDASPTQNADLVATALASEGWVKLDESDPQRGQAVAASDEILINQAEEFAAGEFVSVAVFDRGGDRWPKINDSLDFIAFFHEPRYALVEVAPVVPQRVEPGRAPARPKIDETQERRYVHMVRDLGNKRQPAMLITFGSLIVFVILCWLLHRRDLILRENLARARELEKV
;
A
#
# COMPACT_ATOMS: atom_id res chain seq x y z
N MET A 1 -17.10 -2.27 -26.20
CA MET A 1 -16.70 -1.89 -24.83
C MET A 1 -15.84 -2.94 -24.13
N VAL A 2 -16.13 -4.24 -24.24
CA VAL A 2 -15.32 -5.31 -23.60
C VAL A 2 -13.83 -5.19 -23.92
N ALA A 3 -13.45 -5.07 -25.20
CA ALA A 3 -12.04 -4.97 -25.60
C ALA A 3 -11.33 -3.75 -24.98
N MET A 4 -11.95 -2.57 -25.00
CA MET A 4 -11.40 -1.36 -24.36
C MET A 4 -11.33 -1.50 -22.84
N GLY A 5 -12.36 -2.06 -22.20
CA GLY A 5 -12.36 -2.36 -20.78
C GLY A 5 -11.23 -3.31 -20.38
N ALA A 6 -10.97 -4.34 -21.19
CA ALA A 6 -9.87 -5.28 -20.97
C ALA A 6 -8.50 -4.59 -21.05
N ILE A 7 -8.28 -3.71 -22.04
CA ILE A 7 -7.05 -2.90 -22.15
C ILE A 7 -6.90 -2.01 -20.90
N TRP A 8 -7.98 -1.32 -20.50
CA TRP A 8 -7.97 -0.46 -19.31
C TRP A 8 -7.67 -1.23 -18.03
N TRP A 9 -8.22 -2.44 -17.91
CA TRP A 9 -7.98 -3.31 -16.77
C TRP A 9 -6.53 -3.80 -16.74
N THR A 10 -6.00 -4.32 -17.85
CA THR A 10 -4.62 -4.86 -17.92
C THR A 10 -3.58 -3.79 -17.60
N TYR A 11 -3.71 -2.60 -18.20
CA TYR A 11 -2.74 -1.52 -18.00
C TYR A 11 -3.07 -0.61 -16.80
N GLY A 12 -4.25 -0.76 -16.19
CA GLY A 12 -4.71 0.13 -15.13
C GLY A 12 -4.82 1.59 -15.59
N ILE A 13 -5.33 1.80 -16.81
CA ILE A 13 -5.58 3.10 -17.46
C ILE A 13 -7.10 3.35 -17.59
N GLY A 14 -7.50 4.54 -18.06
CA GLY A 14 -8.91 4.91 -18.16
C GLY A 14 -9.51 5.34 -16.81
N LEU A 15 -10.72 4.87 -16.51
CA LEU A 15 -11.37 5.11 -15.21
C LEU A 15 -10.66 4.31 -14.11
N LYS A 16 -9.89 5.00 -13.26
CA LYS A 16 -9.09 4.41 -12.20
C LYS A 16 -9.77 4.56 -10.84
N GLY A 17 -9.61 3.55 -10.00
CA GLY A 17 -9.90 3.66 -8.56
C GLY A 17 -8.77 4.34 -7.80
N ARG A 18 -8.82 4.26 -6.47
CA ARG A 18 -7.79 4.80 -5.58
C ARG A 18 -6.45 4.12 -5.84
N ALA A 19 -5.40 4.94 -5.95
CA ALA A 19 -4.03 4.46 -6.01
C ALA A 19 -3.60 3.86 -4.66
N PRO A 20 -2.59 2.98 -4.64
CA PRO A 20 -2.00 2.51 -3.41
C PRO A 20 -1.33 3.65 -2.66
N SER A 21 -1.56 3.74 -1.35
CA SER A 21 -0.97 4.75 -0.47
C SER A 21 -0.61 4.13 0.88
N TRP A 22 0.32 4.75 1.59
CA TRP A 22 0.52 4.45 3.00
C TRP A 22 -0.60 5.08 3.81
N LYS A 23 -1.01 4.39 4.88
CA LYS A 23 -2.00 4.86 5.83
C LYS A 23 -1.55 4.56 7.24
N GLU A 24 -2.13 5.28 8.18
CA GLU A 24 -2.04 5.01 9.60
C GLU A 24 -2.36 3.55 9.93
N ALA A 25 -1.51 2.90 10.73
CA ALA A 25 -1.72 1.53 11.17
C ALA A 25 -2.28 1.48 12.60
N ALA A 26 -3.20 0.55 12.83
CA ALA A 26 -3.68 0.21 14.17
C ALA A 26 -2.68 -0.74 14.88
N PRO A 27 -2.58 -0.73 16.22
CA PRO A 27 -3.38 0.06 17.16
C PRO A 27 -2.85 1.47 17.46
N ALA A 28 -1.59 1.78 17.12
CA ALA A 28 -1.05 3.13 17.24
C ALA A 28 -0.18 3.49 16.03
N THR A 29 -0.40 4.69 15.48
CA THR A 29 0.34 5.24 14.34
C THR A 29 1.69 5.81 14.75
N ILE A 30 1.72 6.56 15.86
CA ILE A 30 2.93 7.22 16.33
C ILE A 30 3.28 6.64 17.69
N ILE A 31 4.47 6.06 17.76
CA ILE A 31 5.04 5.49 18.98
C ILE A 31 6.18 6.40 19.42
N ARG A 32 6.05 6.99 20.61
CA ARG A 32 6.99 8.02 21.11
C ARG A 32 8.24 7.44 21.78
N ASP A 33 8.17 6.16 22.16
CA ASP A 33 9.21 5.44 22.89
C ASP A 33 9.30 3.99 22.37
N GLY A 34 10.51 3.44 22.26
CA GLY A 34 10.74 2.07 21.84
C GLY A 34 10.12 1.02 22.77
N GLU A 35 9.96 1.30 24.08
CA GLU A 35 9.31 0.36 25.01
C GLU A 35 7.82 0.15 24.67
N LEU A 36 7.17 1.18 24.11
CA LEU A 36 5.76 1.12 23.73
C LEU A 36 5.51 0.23 22.51
N LEU A 37 6.54 -0.14 21.74
CA LEU A 37 6.40 -1.03 20.58
C LEU A 37 5.82 -2.40 20.97
N GLN A 38 6.14 -2.90 22.16
CA GLN A 38 5.56 -4.14 22.66
C GLN A 38 4.07 -3.95 23.03
N THR A 39 3.74 -2.83 23.68
CA THR A 39 2.36 -2.53 24.10
C THR A 39 1.42 -2.41 22.89
N VAL A 40 1.94 -1.88 21.78
CA VAL A 40 1.23 -1.71 20.51
C VAL A 40 1.19 -3.03 19.71
N GLY A 41 1.89 -4.08 20.15
CA GLY A 41 1.94 -5.39 19.48
C GLY A 41 2.76 -5.39 18.19
N ILE A 42 3.65 -4.41 18.01
CA ILE A 42 4.63 -4.39 16.92
C ILE A 42 5.80 -5.32 17.24
N LEU A 43 6.19 -5.33 18.52
CA LEU A 43 7.11 -6.30 19.10
C LEU A 43 6.33 -7.33 19.95
N GLU A 44 6.71 -8.59 19.87
CA GLU A 44 6.21 -9.67 20.73
C GLU A 44 6.98 -9.72 22.05
N GLN A 45 8.30 -9.51 22.01
CA GLN A 45 9.15 -9.57 23.19
C GLN A 45 9.25 -8.21 23.90
N PRO A 46 9.22 -8.19 25.25
CA PRO A 46 9.45 -6.96 25.99
C PRO A 46 10.86 -6.45 25.77
N LEU A 47 10.96 -5.15 25.48
CA LEU A 47 12.22 -4.44 25.38
C LEU A 47 12.35 -3.52 26.58
N LYS A 48 13.48 -3.58 27.27
CA LYS A 48 13.82 -2.69 28.39
C LYS A 48 14.92 -1.75 27.94
N LEU A 49 14.65 -0.45 27.98
CA LEU A 49 15.54 0.59 27.48
C LEU A 49 16.19 1.32 28.66
N ASP A 50 17.38 0.88 29.04
CA ASP A 50 18.14 1.45 30.18
C ASP A 50 19.32 2.34 29.74
N ALA A 51 19.50 2.57 28.44
CA ALA A 51 20.69 3.19 27.86
C ALA A 51 20.42 4.57 27.23
N SER A 52 21.42 5.15 26.54
CA SER A 52 21.23 6.43 25.83
C SER A 52 20.22 6.27 24.68
N PRO A 53 19.50 7.35 24.28
CA PRO A 53 18.51 7.27 23.19
C PRO A 53 19.07 6.71 21.87
N THR A 54 20.35 6.94 21.59
CA THR A 54 21.06 6.35 20.45
C THR A 54 21.27 4.85 20.58
N GLN A 55 21.68 4.36 21.75
CA GLN A 55 21.86 2.93 22.02
C GLN A 55 20.52 2.20 22.09
N ASN A 56 19.50 2.86 22.64
CA ASN A 56 18.12 2.34 22.67
C ASN A 56 17.60 2.12 21.24
N ALA A 57 17.88 3.04 20.32
CA ALA A 57 17.51 2.88 18.92
C ALA A 57 18.16 1.66 18.24
N ASP A 58 19.45 1.41 18.53
CA ASP A 58 20.17 0.24 18.01
C ASP A 58 19.63 -1.07 18.59
N LEU A 59 19.23 -1.06 19.88
CA LEU A 59 18.54 -2.19 20.53
C LEU A 59 17.17 -2.46 19.88
N VAL A 60 16.38 -1.41 19.64
CA VAL A 60 15.09 -1.51 18.93
C VAL A 60 15.28 -2.07 17.53
N ALA A 61 16.27 -1.57 16.77
CA ALA A 61 16.56 -2.07 15.43
C ALA A 61 16.93 -3.56 15.43
N THR A 62 17.68 -4.01 16.44
CA THR A 62 18.04 -5.43 16.62
C THR A 62 16.84 -6.29 16.99
N ALA A 63 15.98 -5.79 17.89
CA ALA A 63 14.74 -6.48 18.29
C ALA A 63 13.79 -6.63 17.10
N LEU A 64 13.55 -5.55 16.34
CA LEU A 64 12.75 -5.56 15.12
C LEU A 64 13.28 -6.60 14.12
N ALA A 65 14.59 -6.63 13.89
CA ALA A 65 15.20 -7.61 12.99
C ALA A 65 14.99 -9.06 13.45
N SER A 66 15.04 -9.32 14.76
CA SER A 66 14.80 -10.66 15.33
C SER A 66 13.35 -11.14 15.15
N GLU A 67 12.40 -10.21 15.04
CA GLU A 67 10.98 -10.50 14.83
C GLU A 67 10.54 -10.44 13.36
N GLY A 68 11.52 -10.42 12.44
CA GLY A 68 11.27 -10.52 10.99
C GLY A 68 11.01 -9.18 10.29
N TRP A 69 11.29 -8.05 10.92
CA TRP A 69 11.32 -6.76 10.24
C TRP A 69 12.63 -6.59 9.46
N VAL A 70 12.52 -6.14 8.20
CA VAL A 70 13.68 -5.91 7.34
C VAL A 70 13.99 -4.42 7.30
N LYS A 71 15.20 -4.03 7.67
CA LYS A 71 15.68 -2.65 7.51
C LYS A 71 15.96 -2.37 6.03
N LEU A 72 15.29 -1.38 5.46
CA LEU A 72 15.50 -0.95 4.08
C LEU A 72 16.79 -0.16 3.95
N ASP A 73 17.52 -0.40 2.86
CA ASP A 73 18.73 0.34 2.51
C ASP A 73 18.40 1.79 2.12
N GLU A 74 19.37 2.71 2.28
CA GLU A 74 19.18 4.12 1.91
C GLU A 74 18.89 4.31 0.41
N SER A 75 19.39 3.41 -0.44
CA SER A 75 19.17 3.44 -1.89
C SER A 75 17.83 2.83 -2.32
N ASP A 76 17.09 2.17 -1.42
CA ASP A 76 15.82 1.54 -1.76
C ASP A 76 14.74 2.59 -2.05
N PRO A 77 14.12 2.61 -3.25
CA PRO A 77 13.02 3.52 -3.57
C PRO A 77 11.83 3.42 -2.61
N GLN A 78 11.62 2.25 -1.99
CA GLN A 78 10.53 2.01 -1.05
C GLN A 78 10.74 2.79 0.25
N ARG A 79 12.00 2.95 0.69
CA ARG A 79 12.37 3.80 1.83
C ARG A 79 11.90 5.24 1.59
N GLY A 80 12.19 5.79 0.42
CA GLY A 80 11.79 7.16 0.07
C GLY A 80 10.27 7.38 0.09
N GLN A 81 9.50 6.40 -0.38
CA GLN A 81 8.03 6.46 -0.35
C GLN A 81 7.47 6.38 1.08
N ALA A 82 8.08 5.55 1.94
CA ALA A 82 7.66 5.42 3.33
C ALA A 82 7.99 6.69 4.13
N VAL A 83 9.20 7.24 3.97
CA VAL A 83 9.60 8.50 4.61
C VAL A 83 8.66 9.63 4.23
N ALA A 84 8.39 9.84 2.94
CA ALA A 84 7.52 10.92 2.51
C ALA A 84 6.10 10.83 3.08
N ALA A 85 5.55 9.61 3.21
CA ALA A 85 4.24 9.40 3.82
C ALA A 85 4.26 9.60 5.34
N SER A 86 5.32 9.16 6.02
CA SER A 86 5.53 9.41 7.44
C SER A 86 5.61 10.90 7.74
N ASP A 87 6.33 11.66 6.92
CA ASP A 87 6.46 13.11 7.07
C ASP A 87 5.10 13.80 6.93
N GLU A 88 4.26 13.35 5.99
CA GLU A 88 2.89 13.85 5.84
C GLU A 88 2.04 13.59 7.09
N ILE A 89 2.13 12.38 7.67
CA ILE A 89 1.40 12.01 8.89
C ILE A 89 1.87 12.88 10.07
N LEU A 90 3.19 13.01 10.27
CA LEU A 90 3.75 13.74 11.41
C LEU A 90 3.45 15.25 11.36
N ILE A 91 3.55 15.86 10.18
CA ILE A 91 3.40 17.31 10.03
C ILE A 91 1.93 17.72 9.91
N ASN A 92 1.17 17.05 9.03
CA ASN A 92 -0.17 17.54 8.65
C ASN A 92 -1.31 16.85 9.39
N GLN A 93 -1.15 15.60 9.82
CA GLN A 93 -2.23 14.83 10.44
C GLN A 93 -2.14 14.86 11.96
N ALA A 94 -0.95 14.57 12.50
CA ALA A 94 -0.70 14.55 13.94
C ALA A 94 -0.23 15.90 14.51
N GLU A 95 0.23 16.82 13.66
CA GLU A 95 0.82 18.12 14.05
C GLU A 95 1.87 17.98 15.17
N GLU A 96 2.61 16.87 15.17
CA GLU A 96 3.50 16.52 16.28
C GLU A 96 4.89 17.15 16.17
N PHE A 97 5.24 17.56 14.95
CA PHE A 97 6.46 18.27 14.59
C PHE A 97 6.21 19.23 13.42
N ALA A 98 6.95 20.33 13.36
CA ALA A 98 7.01 21.17 12.17
C ALA A 98 8.04 20.65 11.15
N ALA A 99 7.92 21.09 9.90
CA ALA A 99 8.87 20.76 8.85
C ALA A 99 10.29 21.20 9.23
N GLY A 100 11.23 20.25 9.25
CA GLY A 100 12.65 20.49 9.59
C GLY A 100 13.02 20.28 11.06
N GLU A 101 12.06 19.93 11.93
CA GLU A 101 12.31 19.61 13.35
C GLU A 101 12.70 18.14 13.58
N PHE A 102 12.72 17.33 12.53
CA PHE A 102 13.04 15.91 12.61
C PHE A 102 13.77 15.41 11.36
N VAL A 103 14.46 14.28 11.50
CA VAL A 103 15.12 13.55 10.40
C VAL A 103 14.75 12.07 10.50
N SER A 104 14.31 11.51 9.37
CA SER A 104 14.00 10.09 9.23
C SER A 104 15.28 9.28 9.06
N VAL A 105 15.61 8.46 10.07
CA VAL A 105 16.88 7.73 10.17
C VAL A 105 16.78 6.39 9.45
N ALA A 106 15.83 5.55 9.85
CA ALA A 106 15.67 4.20 9.32
C ALA A 106 14.21 3.91 8.93
N VAL A 107 14.03 2.95 8.03
CA VAL A 107 12.73 2.40 7.69
C VAL A 107 12.81 0.90 7.77
N PHE A 108 11.87 0.30 8.48
CA PHE A 108 11.70 -1.14 8.59
C PHE A 108 10.43 -1.55 7.85
N ASP A 109 10.47 -2.70 7.18
CA ASP A 109 9.36 -3.22 6.39
C ASP A 109 9.05 -4.65 6.82
N ARG A 110 7.76 -5.01 6.86
CA ARG A 110 7.27 -6.34 7.22
C ARG A 110 6.04 -6.72 6.40
N GLY A 111 5.99 -7.98 6.00
CA GLY A 111 4.87 -8.55 5.23
C GLY A 111 4.88 -8.14 3.77
N GLY A 112 3.69 -8.07 3.17
CA GLY A 112 3.55 -7.81 1.72
C GLY A 112 3.79 -9.02 0.82
N ASP A 113 3.84 -10.21 1.40
CA ASP A 113 3.86 -11.47 0.67
C ASP A 113 2.60 -11.64 -0.17
N ARG A 114 2.74 -12.28 -1.33
CA ARG A 114 1.66 -12.51 -2.29
C ARG A 114 1.46 -13.98 -2.54
N TRP A 115 0.23 -14.40 -2.80
CA TRP A 115 -0.10 -15.78 -3.11
C TRP A 115 -1.36 -15.87 -4.00
N PRO A 116 -1.58 -16.98 -4.73
CA PRO A 116 -0.67 -18.12 -4.94
C PRO A 116 0.49 -17.78 -5.88
N LYS A 117 1.71 -18.20 -5.53
CA LYS A 117 2.91 -18.07 -6.38
C LYS A 117 3.14 -19.40 -7.13
N ILE A 118 3.40 -19.35 -8.44
CA ILE A 118 3.82 -20.54 -9.21
C ILE A 118 5.31 -20.81 -8.97
N ASN A 119 6.10 -19.75 -8.89
CA ASN A 119 7.52 -19.72 -8.56
C ASN A 119 7.88 -18.31 -8.05
N ASP A 120 9.04 -18.13 -7.43
CA ASP A 120 9.51 -16.83 -6.92
C ASP A 120 9.65 -15.76 -8.00
N SER A 121 9.86 -16.17 -9.26
CA SER A 121 9.97 -15.25 -10.41
C SER A 121 8.67 -15.03 -11.18
N LEU A 122 7.67 -15.89 -11.03
CA LEU A 122 6.42 -15.88 -11.82
C LEU A 122 5.21 -15.62 -10.92
N ASP A 123 5.03 -14.34 -10.60
CA ASP A 123 4.03 -13.82 -9.64
C ASP A 123 2.72 -13.35 -10.31
N PHE A 124 2.50 -13.65 -11.59
CA PHE A 124 1.38 -13.10 -12.38
C PHE A 124 -0.01 -13.53 -11.90
N ILE A 125 -0.09 -14.61 -11.13
CA ILE A 125 -1.35 -15.15 -10.58
C ILE A 125 -1.49 -14.92 -9.07
N ALA A 126 -0.60 -14.13 -8.46
CA ALA A 126 -0.70 -13.83 -7.04
C ALA A 126 -1.72 -12.70 -6.81
N PHE A 127 -2.97 -13.10 -6.66
CA PHE A 127 -4.10 -12.19 -6.46
C PHE A 127 -4.30 -11.76 -5.01
N PHE A 128 -3.86 -12.59 -4.07
CA PHE A 128 -3.95 -12.32 -2.64
C PHE A 128 -2.62 -11.81 -2.12
N HIS A 129 -2.69 -10.97 -1.10
CA HIS A 129 -1.53 -10.39 -0.48
C HIS A 129 -1.75 -10.28 1.02
N GLU A 130 -0.69 -10.49 1.78
CA GLU A 130 -0.67 -10.14 3.19
C GLU A 130 -0.53 -8.61 3.35
N PRO A 131 -1.06 -8.05 4.44
CA PRO A 131 -0.82 -6.65 4.76
C PRO A 131 0.69 -6.37 4.81
N ARG A 132 1.09 -5.23 4.25
CA ARG A 132 2.46 -4.75 4.30
C ARG A 132 2.55 -3.59 5.25
N TYR A 133 3.45 -3.67 6.21
CA TYR A 133 3.67 -2.66 7.23
C TYR A 133 5.04 -2.02 7.05
N ALA A 134 5.10 -0.71 7.26
CA ALA A 134 6.34 0.02 7.35
C ALA A 134 6.41 0.72 8.71
N LEU A 135 7.58 0.69 9.32
CA LEU A 135 7.90 1.41 10.55
C LEU A 135 9.02 2.40 10.22
N VAL A 136 8.70 3.69 10.23
CA VAL A 136 9.67 4.76 9.97
C VAL A 136 10.18 5.29 11.29
N GLU A 137 11.48 5.22 11.48
CA GLU A 137 12.17 5.75 12.65
C GLU A 137 12.58 7.19 12.40
N VAL A 138 12.12 8.08 13.27
CA VAL A 138 12.26 9.52 13.17
C VAL A 138 12.95 10.04 14.42
N ALA A 139 14.05 10.77 14.22
CA ALA A 139 14.79 11.39 15.31
C ALA A 139 14.55 12.91 15.31
N PRO A 140 14.18 13.51 16.47
CA PRO A 140 14.06 14.95 16.59
C PRO A 140 15.42 15.64 16.37
N VAL A 141 15.38 16.89 15.91
CA VAL A 141 16.55 17.69 15.56
C VAL A 141 16.68 18.86 16.52
N VAL A 142 17.92 19.17 16.92
CA VAL A 142 18.20 20.35 17.74
C VAL A 142 17.91 21.62 16.93
N PRO A 143 17.13 22.59 17.45
CA PRO A 143 16.87 23.84 16.75
C PRO A 143 18.17 24.58 16.40
N GLN A 144 18.43 24.76 15.11
CA GLN A 144 19.62 25.46 14.62
C GLN A 144 19.26 26.90 14.26
N ARG A 145 20.14 27.84 14.60
CA ARG A 145 19.97 29.24 14.22
C ARG A 145 20.13 29.39 12.72
N VAL A 146 19.13 30.02 12.09
CA VAL A 146 19.18 30.42 10.68
C VAL A 146 19.70 31.86 10.60
N GLU A 147 20.87 32.04 9.99
CA GLU A 147 21.42 33.37 9.69
C GLU A 147 20.95 33.79 8.28
N PRO A 148 20.34 34.97 8.12
CA PRO A 148 19.92 35.47 6.81
C PRO A 148 21.11 35.53 5.83
N GLY A 149 20.97 34.88 4.66
CA GLY A 149 21.99 34.88 3.61
C GLY A 149 23.01 33.73 3.68
N ARG A 150 22.99 32.89 4.72
CA ARG A 150 23.78 31.66 4.78
C ARG A 150 22.89 30.45 4.48
N ALA A 151 23.44 29.45 3.79
CA ALA A 151 22.73 28.18 3.61
C ALA A 151 22.37 27.59 4.99
N PRO A 152 21.14 27.09 5.19
CA PRO A 152 20.74 26.42 6.42
C PRO A 152 21.77 25.35 6.79
N ALA A 153 22.15 25.33 8.08
CA ALA A 153 23.06 24.31 8.57
C ALA A 153 22.38 22.93 8.50
N ARG A 154 23.19 21.88 8.32
CA ARG A 154 22.67 20.52 8.21
C ARG A 154 22.00 20.15 9.53
N PRO A 155 20.78 19.57 9.51
CA PRO A 155 20.07 19.18 10.72
C PRO A 155 20.94 18.23 11.54
N LYS A 156 21.08 18.52 12.84
CA LYS A 156 21.82 17.69 13.79
C LYS A 156 20.81 17.01 14.70
N ILE A 157 20.82 15.69 14.70
CA ILE A 157 19.94 14.86 15.53
C ILE A 157 20.16 15.22 17.01
N ASP A 158 19.07 15.37 17.74
CA ASP A 158 19.07 15.51 19.19
C ASP A 158 19.24 14.13 19.84
N GLU A 159 20.41 13.88 20.42
CA GLU A 159 20.73 12.62 21.09
C GLU A 159 20.13 12.54 22.51
N THR A 160 19.50 13.61 23.01
CA THR A 160 18.91 13.66 24.35
C THR A 160 17.45 13.21 24.39
N GLN A 161 16.77 13.21 23.23
CA GLN A 161 15.38 12.83 23.11
C GLN A 161 15.26 11.43 22.49
N GLU A 162 14.20 10.72 22.88
CA GLU A 162 13.86 9.44 22.28
C GLU A 162 13.40 9.58 20.84
N ARG A 163 13.65 8.52 20.07
CA ARG A 163 13.24 8.45 18.67
C ARG A 163 11.77 8.05 18.60
N ARG A 164 11.05 8.65 17.67
CA ARG A 164 9.65 8.33 17.39
C ARG A 164 9.58 7.32 16.26
N TYR A 165 8.63 6.40 16.35
CA TYR A 165 8.39 5.40 15.32
C TYR A 165 7.00 5.61 14.73
N VAL A 166 6.93 5.76 13.41
CA VAL A 166 5.68 5.92 12.68
C VAL A 166 5.32 4.60 12.02
N HIS A 167 4.30 3.95 12.55
CA HIS A 167 3.78 2.68 12.07
C HIS A 167 2.68 2.92 11.03
N MET A 168 2.89 2.36 9.84
CA MET A 168 2.03 2.54 8.70
C MET A 168 1.69 1.21 8.03
N VAL A 169 0.49 1.13 7.46
CA VAL A 169 0.04 0.00 6.65
C VAL A 169 -0.11 0.45 5.20
N ARG A 170 0.28 -0.41 4.26
CA ARG A 170 0.13 -0.15 2.83
C ARG A 170 -1.29 -0.48 2.39
N ASP A 171 -2.12 0.54 2.16
CA ASP A 171 -3.39 0.38 1.45
C ASP A 171 -3.08 0.22 -0.05
N LEU A 172 -3.40 -0.95 -0.62
CA LEU A 172 -3.18 -1.22 -2.04
C LEU A 172 -4.22 -0.54 -2.94
N GLY A 173 -5.29 0.00 -2.34
CA GLY A 173 -6.36 0.68 -3.04
C GLY A 173 -7.14 -0.25 -3.96
N ASN A 174 -7.83 0.35 -4.94
CA ASN A 174 -8.68 -0.38 -5.87
C ASN A 174 -8.51 0.12 -7.32
N LYS A 175 -7.27 0.46 -7.68
CA LYS A 175 -6.89 1.12 -8.94
C LYS A 175 -7.57 0.53 -10.19
N ARG A 176 -7.69 -0.81 -10.26
CA ARG A 176 -8.22 -1.55 -11.42
C ARG A 176 -9.69 -1.96 -11.31
N GLN A 177 -10.33 -1.75 -10.15
CA GLN A 177 -11.69 -2.21 -9.90
C GLN A 177 -12.74 -1.58 -10.83
N PRO A 178 -12.71 -0.27 -11.15
CA PRO A 178 -13.72 0.30 -12.05
C PRO A 178 -13.62 -0.26 -13.48
N ALA A 179 -12.41 -0.47 -14.00
CA ALA A 179 -12.19 -1.08 -15.31
C ALA A 179 -12.66 -2.54 -15.36
N MET A 180 -12.47 -3.30 -14.27
CA MET A 180 -13.03 -4.65 -14.13
C MET A 180 -14.55 -4.65 -14.27
N LEU A 181 -15.23 -3.77 -13.53
CA LEU A 181 -16.70 -3.70 -13.54
C LEU A 181 -17.25 -3.36 -14.93
N ILE A 182 -16.62 -2.42 -15.65
CA ILE A 182 -17.02 -2.06 -17.02
C ILE A 182 -16.85 -3.25 -17.97
N THR A 183 -15.74 -3.99 -17.84
CA THR A 183 -15.44 -5.14 -18.70
C THR A 183 -16.46 -6.25 -18.52
N PHE A 184 -16.69 -6.68 -17.27
CA PHE A 184 -17.66 -7.72 -16.96
C PHE A 184 -19.10 -7.28 -17.26
N GLY A 185 -19.48 -6.05 -16.90
CA GLY A 185 -20.82 -5.51 -17.19
C GLY A 185 -21.11 -5.50 -18.70
N SER A 186 -20.15 -5.03 -19.50
CA SER A 186 -20.30 -5.02 -20.97
C SER A 186 -20.32 -6.44 -21.56
N LEU A 187 -19.54 -7.36 -20.99
CA LEU A 187 -19.47 -8.74 -21.45
C LEU A 187 -20.79 -9.47 -21.19
N ILE A 188 -21.38 -9.30 -20.01
CA ILE A 188 -22.66 -9.89 -19.64
C ILE A 188 -23.76 -9.41 -20.59
N VAL A 189 -23.86 -8.11 -20.82
CA VAL A 189 -24.86 -7.54 -21.76
C VAL A 189 -24.66 -8.09 -23.17
N PHE A 190 -23.42 -8.16 -23.65
CA PHE A 190 -23.10 -8.72 -24.97
C PHE A 190 -23.55 -10.18 -25.09
N VAL A 191 -23.23 -11.02 -24.11
CA VAL A 191 -23.64 -12.43 -24.10
C VAL A 191 -25.16 -12.59 -24.06
N ILE A 192 -25.87 -11.77 -23.28
CA ILE A 192 -27.34 -11.78 -23.23
C ILE A 192 -27.92 -11.43 -24.60
N LEU A 193 -27.39 -10.41 -25.29
CA LEU A 193 -27.87 -10.02 -26.62
C LEU A 193 -27.60 -11.11 -27.67
N CYS A 194 -26.41 -11.73 -27.65
CA CYS A 194 -26.10 -12.87 -28.51
C CYS A 194 -27.05 -14.04 -28.24
N TRP A 195 -27.36 -14.33 -26.98
CA TRP A 195 -28.30 -15.37 -26.60
C TRP A 195 -29.73 -15.07 -27.07
N LEU A 196 -30.20 -13.83 -26.93
CA LEU A 196 -31.53 -13.41 -27.42
C LEU A 196 -31.63 -13.50 -28.95
N LEU A 197 -30.60 -13.05 -29.68
CA LEU A 197 -30.55 -13.15 -31.15
C LEU A 197 -30.55 -14.62 -31.60
N HIS A 198 -29.75 -15.46 -30.93
CA HIS A 198 -29.72 -16.89 -31.23
C HIS A 198 -31.09 -17.55 -31.01
N ARG A 199 -31.74 -17.25 -29.88
CA ARG A 199 -33.08 -17.78 -29.56
C ARG A 199 -34.13 -17.31 -30.57
N ARG A 200 -34.09 -16.04 -30.98
CA ARG A 200 -34.97 -15.49 -32.01
C ARG A 200 -34.82 -16.23 -33.34
N ASP A 201 -33.57 -16.45 -33.76
CA ASP A 201 -33.29 -17.11 -35.04
C ASP A 201 -33.71 -18.59 -35.03
N LEU A 202 -33.61 -19.27 -33.89
CA LEU A 202 -34.15 -20.63 -33.71
C LEU A 202 -35.68 -20.65 -33.86
N ILE A 203 -36.40 -19.77 -33.17
CA ILE A 203 -37.86 -19.68 -33.25
C ILE A 203 -38.32 -19.35 -34.68
N LEU A 204 -37.61 -18.44 -35.37
CA LEU A 204 -37.91 -18.09 -36.76
C LEU A 204 -37.74 -19.29 -37.70
N ARG A 205 -36.69 -20.10 -37.52
CA ARG A 205 -36.48 -21.33 -38.31
C ARG A 205 -37.61 -22.33 -38.09
N GLU A 206 -38.05 -22.53 -36.85
CA GLU A 206 -39.18 -23.41 -36.54
C GLU A 206 -40.48 -22.94 -37.20
N ASN A 207 -40.76 -21.63 -37.13
CA ASN A 207 -41.97 -21.05 -37.74
C ASN A 207 -41.95 -21.15 -39.27
N LEU A 208 -40.82 -20.89 -39.92
CA LEU A 208 -40.67 -21.06 -41.36
C LEU A 208 -40.81 -22.52 -41.79
N ALA A 209 -40.29 -23.47 -40.99
CA ALA A 209 -40.49 -24.90 -41.25
C ALA A 209 -41.97 -25.28 -41.18
N ARG A 210 -42.69 -24.82 -40.15
CA ARG A 210 -44.15 -25.04 -40.02
C ARG A 210 -44.95 -24.43 -41.17
N ALA A 211 -44.61 -23.22 -41.59
CA ALA A 211 -45.29 -22.55 -42.70
C ALA A 211 -45.13 -23.33 -44.03
N ARG A 212 -43.92 -23.83 -44.31
CA ARG A 212 -43.67 -24.66 -45.50
C ARG A 212 -44.42 -25.99 -45.50
N GLU A 213 -44.65 -26.59 -44.34
CA GLU A 213 -45.46 -27.80 -44.25
C GLU A 213 -46.94 -27.52 -44.49
N LEU A 214 -47.46 -26.36 -44.04
CA LEU A 214 -48.84 -25.95 -44.31
C LEU A 214 -49.08 -25.64 -45.80
N GLU A 215 -48.11 -25.10 -46.52
CA GLU A 215 -48.21 -24.84 -47.97
C GLU A 215 -48.25 -26.12 -48.82
N LYS A 216 -47.82 -27.27 -48.28
CA LYS A 216 -47.82 -28.56 -48.99
C LYS A 216 -49.15 -29.31 -48.90
N VAL A 217 -50.06 -28.88 -48.02
CA VAL A 217 -51.39 -29.49 -47.78
C VAL A 217 -52.45 -28.75 -48.59
#